data_AF-A0A6M2F4L1-F1
#
_entry.id   AF-A0A6M2F4L1-F1
#
_cell.length_a   1.000
_cell.length_b   1.000
_cell.length_c   1.000
_cell.angle_alpha   90.00
_cell.angle_beta   90.00
_cell.angle_gamma   90.00
#
_symmetry.space_group_name_H-M   'P 1'
#
loop_
_entity.id
_entity.type
_entity.pdbx_description
1 polymer ?
#
loop_
_entity_poly.entity_id
_entity_poly.type
_entity_poly.pdbx_seq_one_letter_code
_entity_poly.pdbx_strand_id
1 'polypeptide(L)'
;MVQYFRYHQLKKGEHHHAGEDEMLSLMSATSSGYFKRSRPKLFSLLILSLLSCCLILGSHLFCSPSAFSLLYSFGVESDGVAANVNAKASLCSSISNGTMCCDRSSIRSDVCVMKGDVRTNSASSSIFLYTSKSTDSVIKNVSSLVDKDELQHERVKPYTRKWETSVMDTIDELDLIAKTENFRNNHHCDVKHDAPAVFFSTGGYTGNVYHEFNDGLLPLYITSQHFKKKVVFVILEYHDWWIMKYGDILSHLSDYPAIDFSGDKRTHCFPEAIVGLRIHDELTVDPSLMQGNKSVVDFRNFLDRAYWPRIKSMIKEEERGAQKKLELKAQSSKKYQKQVHEATLKKPKLVILSRNGSRAITNENLLVKMAEEIGFRVEVMRPEPTTELARIYRALNSSEVMIGVHGAAMTHFLFMKPGSVFIQVIPLGTEWAADAYYGKPARKLGLKYIGYQILPRESSLYDKYDKNDPVLRDPRSVSDKGWQYTKSTYLDNQNVRLNLGRFQRRLLRAYRYSFAKVNTRYHLQSQ
;
A
#
# COMPACT_ATOMS: atom_id res chain seq x y z
N MET A 1 -43.54 -5.22 -39.68
CA MET A 1 -43.58 -3.79 -40.10
C MET A 1 -42.15 -3.30 -40.04
N VAL A 2 -41.62 -3.02 -41.23
CA VAL A 2 -40.20 -2.82 -41.55
C VAL A 2 -39.88 -1.34 -41.43
N GLN A 3 -38.74 -0.95 -40.86
CA GLN A 3 -37.76 -0.10 -41.54
C GLN A 3 -36.46 0.09 -40.76
N TYR A 4 -35.40 -0.35 -41.42
CA TYR A 4 -34.00 0.06 -41.28
C TYR A 4 -33.82 1.58 -41.36
N PHE A 5 -32.62 2.04 -40.98
CA PHE A 5 -31.74 3.05 -41.62
C PHE A 5 -30.97 3.80 -40.51
N ARG A 6 -29.70 4.19 -40.62
CA ARG A 6 -28.52 3.88 -41.43
C ARG A 6 -27.41 4.75 -40.83
N TYR A 7 -26.21 4.21 -40.70
CA TYR A 7 -25.01 4.96 -40.32
C TYR A 7 -24.60 5.90 -41.46
N HIS A 8 -24.24 7.15 -41.16
CA HIS A 8 -23.46 8.02 -42.06
C HIS A 8 -22.50 8.89 -41.24
N GLN A 9 -21.21 8.80 -41.58
CA GLN A 9 -20.19 9.79 -41.23
C GLN A 9 -20.29 11.01 -42.16
N LEU A 10 -19.98 12.21 -41.66
CA LEU A 10 -19.12 13.19 -42.37
C LEU A 10 -18.62 14.35 -41.49
N LYS A 11 -17.33 14.63 -41.71
CA LYS A 11 -16.36 15.69 -41.34
C LYS A 11 -16.79 17.13 -40.99
N LYS A 12 -16.15 17.66 -39.92
CA LYS A 12 -15.18 18.80 -39.80
C LYS A 12 -15.61 20.27 -40.06
N GLY A 13 -15.29 21.13 -39.07
CA GLY A 13 -15.07 22.61 -39.13
C GLY A 13 -16.22 23.43 -38.49
N GLU A 14 -16.07 24.51 -37.73
CA GLU A 14 -14.96 25.28 -37.15
C GLU A 14 -15.54 26.20 -36.05
N HIS A 15 -14.73 26.56 -35.06
CA HIS A 15 -14.82 27.57 -33.97
C HIS A 15 -16.07 28.48 -33.76
N HIS A 16 -16.53 28.59 -32.51
CA HIS A 16 -16.58 29.85 -31.73
C HIS A 16 -16.92 29.64 -30.22
N HIS A 17 -16.67 30.70 -29.43
CA HIS A 17 -16.46 30.85 -27.98
C HIS A 17 -17.67 30.67 -27.02
N ALA A 18 -17.34 30.60 -25.72
CA ALA A 18 -18.15 30.62 -24.47
C ALA A 18 -18.73 29.25 -24.07
N GLY A 19 -18.64 28.74 -22.83
CA GLY A 19 -18.51 29.36 -21.51
C GLY A 19 -19.72 28.90 -20.68
N GLU A 20 -19.48 28.20 -19.55
CA GLU A 20 -20.43 27.81 -18.48
C GLU A 20 -21.43 26.68 -18.83
N ASP A 21 -21.89 25.77 -17.97
CA ASP A 21 -21.57 25.41 -16.58
C ASP A 21 -22.23 24.06 -16.22
N GLU A 22 -21.79 23.51 -15.09
CA GLU A 22 -22.48 22.65 -14.09
C GLU A 22 -23.86 22.03 -14.39
N MET A 23 -23.99 20.75 -14.04
CA MET A 23 -25.27 20.16 -13.61
C MET A 23 -25.15 19.62 -12.18
N LEU A 24 -25.32 20.53 -11.22
CA LEU A 24 -25.75 20.27 -9.85
C LEU A 24 -26.96 21.20 -9.59
N SER A 25 -28.02 20.67 -8.98
CA SER A 25 -29.22 21.38 -8.48
C SER A 25 -30.40 21.63 -9.44
N LEU A 26 -31.40 20.77 -9.30
CA LEU A 26 -32.84 21.01 -9.51
C LEU A 26 -33.51 20.14 -8.42
N MET A 27 -34.38 20.59 -7.52
CA MET A 27 -35.24 21.76 -7.52
C MET A 27 -35.66 22.16 -6.10
N SER A 28 -35.85 23.46 -5.89
CA SER A 28 -36.85 23.99 -4.96
C SER A 28 -37.28 25.40 -5.39
N ALA A 29 -38.55 25.57 -5.78
CA ALA A 29 -39.33 26.82 -5.70
C ALA A 29 -40.83 26.50 -5.93
N THR A 30 -41.62 26.32 -4.86
CA THR A 30 -42.60 27.25 -4.25
C THR A 30 -43.96 27.38 -4.95
N SER A 31 -45.03 27.05 -4.23
CA SER A 31 -46.25 27.86 -4.20
C SER A 31 -46.89 27.86 -2.80
N SER A 32 -47.50 29.01 -2.50
CA SER A 32 -48.02 29.47 -1.21
C SER A 32 -49.33 28.80 -0.81
N GLY A 33 -49.48 28.47 0.47
CA GLY A 33 -50.73 28.02 1.08
C GLY A 33 -50.73 28.23 2.58
N TYR A 34 -51.43 29.28 3.04
CA TYR A 34 -51.66 29.59 4.45
C TYR A 34 -52.40 28.43 5.14
N PHE A 35 -51.79 27.78 6.13
CA PHE A 35 -52.53 26.98 7.12
C PHE A 35 -52.00 27.15 8.55
N LYS A 36 -52.96 27.36 9.46
CA LYS A 36 -52.85 27.61 10.90
C LYS A 36 -51.92 26.63 11.63
N ARG A 37 -51.04 27.18 12.46
CA ARG A 37 -50.14 26.47 13.38
C ARG A 37 -50.93 25.92 14.58
N SER A 38 -51.11 24.60 14.64
CA SER A 38 -51.61 23.89 15.83
C SER A 38 -50.42 23.34 16.64
N ARG A 39 -50.35 23.66 17.93
CA ARG A 39 -49.30 23.16 18.85
C ARG A 39 -49.62 21.71 19.25
N PRO A 40 -48.68 20.75 19.15
CA PRO A 40 -48.86 19.44 19.77
C PRO A 40 -48.63 19.54 21.29
N LYS A 41 -49.45 18.80 22.03
CA LYS A 41 -49.51 18.79 23.50
C LYS A 41 -48.29 18.06 24.12
N LEU A 42 -47.79 18.61 25.24
CA LEU A 42 -46.64 18.16 26.04
C LEU A 42 -46.62 16.66 26.46
N PHE A 43 -47.71 15.91 26.28
CA PHE A 43 -47.81 14.51 26.68
C PHE A 43 -47.14 13.52 25.71
N SER A 44 -46.93 13.89 24.44
CA SER A 44 -46.27 12.99 23.46
C SER A 44 -44.75 12.84 23.70
N LEU A 45 -44.10 13.88 24.24
CA LEU A 45 -42.66 13.87 24.53
C LEU A 45 -42.29 13.06 25.80
N LEU A 46 -43.24 12.84 26.71
CA LEU A 46 -43.05 12.08 27.95
C LEU A 46 -43.10 10.56 27.74
N ILE A 47 -43.81 10.09 26.72
CA ILE A 47 -43.92 8.64 26.41
C ILE A 47 -42.68 8.13 25.65
N LEU A 48 -42.08 8.99 24.82
CA LEU A 48 -40.83 8.66 24.10
C LEU A 48 -39.59 8.65 25.01
N SER A 49 -39.59 9.38 26.12
CA SER A 49 -38.48 9.34 27.09
C SER A 49 -38.52 8.10 28.00
N LEU A 50 -39.72 7.61 28.33
CA LEU A 50 -39.90 6.39 29.14
C LEU A 50 -39.52 5.10 28.38
N LEU A 51 -39.77 5.04 27.07
CA LEU A 51 -39.34 3.91 26.23
C LEU A 51 -37.81 3.86 26.02
N SER A 52 -37.13 5.00 26.09
CA SER A 52 -35.66 5.10 26.03
C SER A 52 -34.99 4.60 27.31
N CYS A 53 -35.59 4.84 28.49
CA CYS A 53 -35.03 4.42 29.77
C CYS A 53 -35.16 2.91 30.06
N CYS A 54 -36.10 2.19 29.44
CA CYS A 54 -36.23 0.74 29.66
C CYS A 54 -35.21 -0.11 28.89
N LEU A 55 -34.54 0.45 27.87
CA LEU A 55 -33.51 -0.28 27.09
C LEU A 55 -32.09 -0.10 27.65
N ILE A 56 -31.90 0.79 28.62
CA ILE A 56 -30.58 1.05 29.25
C ILE A 56 -30.39 0.20 30.53
N LEU A 57 -31.47 -0.30 31.14
CA LEU A 57 -31.40 -1.11 32.37
C LEU A 57 -31.42 -2.64 32.15
N GLY A 58 -31.65 -3.11 30.92
CA GLY A 58 -31.70 -4.54 30.59
C GLY A 58 -30.36 -5.21 30.28
N SER A 59 -29.30 -4.44 29.99
CA SER A 59 -27.99 -4.97 29.59
C SER A 59 -27.01 -5.16 30.75
N HIS A 60 -27.41 -4.86 31.99
CA HIS A 60 -26.55 -4.95 33.18
C HIS A 60 -26.75 -6.23 34.03
N LEU A 61 -27.52 -7.22 33.57
CA LEU A 61 -27.85 -8.41 34.40
C LEU A 61 -27.31 -9.76 33.91
N PHE A 62 -26.65 -9.86 32.76
CA PHE A 62 -26.09 -11.16 32.31
C PHE A 62 -24.78 -11.02 31.50
N CYS A 63 -23.64 -10.80 32.19
CA CYS A 63 -22.39 -11.53 31.98
C CYS A 63 -21.26 -10.97 32.86
N SER A 64 -20.63 -11.88 33.61
CA SER A 64 -19.53 -11.63 34.54
C SER A 64 -18.20 -11.26 33.84
N PRO A 65 -17.22 -10.68 34.58
CA PRO A 65 -16.03 -10.07 34.02
C PRO A 65 -14.85 -11.05 33.98
N SER A 66 -14.34 -11.37 32.80
CA SER A 66 -13.00 -11.95 32.65
C SER A 66 -12.46 -11.77 31.23
N ALA A 67 -11.86 -10.62 30.97
CA ALA A 67 -10.74 -10.46 30.02
C ALA A 67 -10.13 -9.07 30.24
N PHE A 68 -9.33 -8.98 31.31
CA PHE A 68 -8.40 -7.90 31.53
C PHE A 68 -7.44 -7.77 30.34
N SER A 69 -7.22 -6.53 29.92
CA SER A 69 -5.92 -5.94 29.61
C SER A 69 -4.85 -6.87 29.01
N LEU A 70 -4.66 -6.80 27.69
CA LEU A 70 -3.36 -7.10 27.07
C LEU A 70 -3.00 -6.03 26.04
N LEU A 71 -2.55 -4.89 26.58
CA LEU A 71 -1.51 -4.08 25.96
C LEU A 71 -0.24 -4.94 25.89
N TYR A 72 0.12 -5.48 24.72
CA TYR A 72 1.41 -6.13 24.53
C TYR A 72 2.35 -5.23 23.72
N SER A 73 3.31 -4.68 24.46
CA SER A 73 4.51 -4.03 23.99
C SER A 73 5.44 -5.11 23.40
N PHE A 74 5.79 -5.04 22.11
CA PHE A 74 6.83 -5.90 21.54
C PHE A 74 8.21 -5.29 21.84
N GLY A 75 8.74 -5.62 23.02
CA GLY A 75 10.18 -5.63 23.29
C GLY A 75 10.72 -7.03 23.01
N VAL A 76 11.65 -7.15 22.08
CA VAL A 76 12.35 -8.40 21.78
C VAL A 76 13.51 -8.52 22.76
N GLU A 77 13.46 -9.49 23.66
CA GLU A 77 14.65 -10.01 24.32
C GLU A 77 15.23 -11.14 23.47
N SER A 78 16.52 -11.00 23.16
CA SER A 78 17.30 -11.91 22.34
C SER A 78 18.15 -12.76 23.26
N ASP A 79 17.76 -14.00 23.50
CA ASP A 79 18.68 -15.02 24.00
C ASP A 79 19.15 -15.90 22.85
N GLY A 80 20.46 -15.90 22.66
CA GLY A 80 21.14 -16.62 21.61
C GLY A 80 21.36 -18.08 21.96
N VAL A 81 21.04 -18.96 21.02
CA VAL A 81 21.76 -20.23 20.84
C VAL A 81 21.90 -20.46 19.33
N ALA A 82 23.15 -20.55 18.89
CA ALA A 82 23.50 -20.78 17.50
C ALA A 82 23.09 -22.20 17.06
N ALA A 83 22.20 -22.30 16.06
CA ALA A 83 21.96 -23.53 15.33
C ALA A 83 21.67 -23.21 13.85
N ASN A 84 22.47 -23.82 12.97
CA ASN A 84 22.44 -23.85 11.50
C ASN A 84 21.35 -23.06 10.76
N VAL A 85 21.78 -22.04 10.00
CA VAL A 85 20.95 -21.19 9.15
C VAL A 85 20.55 -21.93 7.88
N ASN A 86 19.51 -22.76 7.98
CA ASN A 86 18.57 -22.97 6.87
C ASN A 86 17.32 -22.17 7.23
N ALA A 87 16.85 -21.31 6.32
CA ALA A 87 15.60 -20.57 6.50
C ALA A 87 14.52 -21.54 6.99
N LYS A 88 13.77 -21.18 8.05
CA LYS A 88 12.70 -22.04 8.59
C LYS A 88 11.78 -22.43 7.43
N ALA A 89 11.85 -23.70 7.01
CA ALA A 89 11.06 -24.18 5.89
C ALA A 89 9.58 -23.93 6.22
N SER A 90 8.86 -23.23 5.33
CA SER A 90 7.42 -23.00 5.48
C SER A 90 6.71 -24.34 5.66
N LEU A 91 5.72 -24.42 6.55
CA LEU A 91 4.98 -25.65 6.89
C LEU A 91 4.49 -26.42 5.65
N CYS A 92 4.07 -25.70 4.60
CA CYS A 92 3.56 -26.30 3.35
C CYS A 92 4.61 -26.43 2.23
N SER A 93 5.91 -26.23 2.49
CA SER A 93 6.95 -26.23 1.44
C SER A 93 7.33 -27.61 0.89
N SER A 94 6.95 -28.70 1.57
CA SER A 94 7.36 -30.07 1.24
C SER A 94 6.21 -31.00 0.85
N ILE A 95 5.04 -30.45 0.51
CA ILE A 95 3.86 -31.27 0.17
C ILE A 95 4.04 -32.05 -1.15
N SER A 96 3.44 -33.24 -1.21
CA SER A 96 3.48 -34.13 -2.37
C SER A 96 2.50 -33.72 -3.47
N ASN A 97 2.72 -34.17 -4.70
CA ASN A 97 1.73 -34.00 -5.77
C ASN A 97 0.41 -34.69 -5.40
N GLY A 98 -0.71 -34.06 -5.74
CA GLY A 98 -2.07 -34.51 -5.40
C GLY A 98 -2.48 -34.20 -3.97
N THR A 99 -1.79 -33.29 -3.27
CA THR A 99 -2.13 -32.86 -1.90
C THR A 99 -2.22 -31.34 -1.77
N MET A 100 -2.95 -30.89 -0.74
CA MET A 100 -3.01 -29.49 -0.35
C MET A 100 -2.63 -29.30 1.13
N CYS A 101 -2.15 -28.11 1.47
CA CYS A 101 -1.79 -27.72 2.85
C CYS A 101 -2.08 -26.25 3.06
N CYS A 102 -2.57 -25.89 4.24
CA CYS A 102 -2.84 -24.52 4.65
C CYS A 102 -2.03 -24.14 5.90
N ASP A 103 -1.12 -23.17 5.76
CA ASP A 103 -0.43 -22.53 6.87
C ASP A 103 -1.27 -21.36 7.38
N ARG A 104 -1.83 -21.55 8.58
CA ARG A 104 -2.65 -20.54 9.28
C ARG A 104 -1.98 -20.00 10.55
N SER A 105 -0.69 -20.29 10.74
CA SER A 105 0.05 -19.93 11.95
C SER A 105 0.29 -18.43 12.07
N SER A 106 0.32 -17.73 10.93
CA SER A 106 0.49 -16.29 10.90
C SER A 106 -0.78 -15.58 11.36
N ILE A 107 -0.60 -14.58 12.22
CA ILE A 107 -1.68 -13.66 12.59
C ILE A 107 -2.06 -12.75 11.41
N ARG A 108 -1.18 -12.63 10.40
CA ARG A 108 -1.30 -11.66 9.32
C ARG A 108 -1.96 -12.19 8.06
N SER A 109 -1.76 -13.46 7.74
CA SER A 109 -2.30 -14.08 6.54
C SER A 109 -2.44 -15.58 6.69
N ASP A 110 -3.37 -16.15 5.94
CA ASP A 110 -3.39 -17.59 5.66
C ASP A 110 -2.77 -17.83 4.28
N VAL A 111 -1.98 -18.90 4.16
CA VAL A 111 -1.38 -19.30 2.88
C VAL A 111 -1.61 -20.79 2.66
N CYS A 112 -2.32 -21.13 1.59
CA CYS A 112 -2.52 -22.51 1.18
C CYS A 112 -1.75 -22.84 -0.09
N VAL A 113 -1.25 -24.07 -0.18
CA VAL A 113 -0.54 -24.59 -1.35
C VAL A 113 -1.26 -25.84 -1.83
N MET A 114 -1.60 -25.89 -3.12
CA MET A 114 -2.18 -27.03 -3.81
C MET A 114 -1.20 -27.46 -4.90
N LYS A 115 -0.81 -28.73 -4.93
CA LYS A 115 0.22 -29.21 -5.88
C LYS A 115 -0.31 -30.38 -6.69
N GLY A 116 -0.21 -30.33 -8.02
CA GLY A 116 -0.73 -31.36 -8.93
C GLY A 116 -1.60 -30.76 -10.03
N ASP A 117 -2.70 -31.43 -10.38
CA ASP A 117 -3.66 -30.94 -11.38
C ASP A 117 -4.63 -29.95 -10.73
N VAL A 118 -4.24 -28.67 -10.71
CA VAL A 118 -5.03 -27.58 -10.14
C VAL A 118 -5.83 -26.89 -11.24
N ARG A 119 -7.14 -26.70 -11.05
CA ARG A 119 -8.05 -26.07 -12.03
C ARG A 119 -8.91 -25.01 -11.37
N THR A 120 -9.02 -23.84 -12.00
CA THR A 120 -9.85 -22.73 -11.51
C THR A 120 -11.29 -22.83 -11.98
N ASN A 121 -12.23 -22.34 -11.17
CA ASN A 121 -13.61 -22.09 -11.58
C ASN A 121 -14.05 -20.73 -11.00
N SER A 122 -14.00 -19.70 -11.84
CA SER A 122 -14.30 -18.33 -11.42
C SER A 122 -15.78 -18.09 -11.13
N ALA A 123 -16.70 -18.88 -11.71
CA ALA A 123 -18.13 -18.73 -11.47
C ALA A 123 -18.55 -19.16 -10.06
N SER A 124 -17.79 -20.05 -9.43
CA SER A 124 -18.02 -20.60 -8.09
C SER A 124 -16.96 -20.19 -7.07
N SER A 125 -16.10 -19.21 -7.41
CA SER A 125 -14.96 -18.80 -6.59
C SER A 125 -14.11 -19.96 -6.06
N SER A 126 -13.96 -21.01 -6.87
CA SER A 126 -13.38 -22.28 -6.45
C SER A 126 -12.09 -22.61 -7.19
N ILE A 127 -11.19 -23.30 -6.49
CA ILE A 127 -9.98 -23.90 -7.04
C ILE A 127 -10.02 -25.38 -6.70
N PHE A 128 -9.96 -26.23 -7.73
CA PHE A 128 -10.02 -27.68 -7.58
C PHE A 128 -8.63 -28.29 -7.70
N LEU A 129 -8.33 -29.28 -6.85
CA LEU A 129 -7.19 -30.18 -7.00
C LEU A 129 -7.69 -31.59 -7.28
N TYR A 130 -7.29 -32.14 -8.43
CA TYR A 130 -7.58 -33.53 -8.76
C TYR A 130 -6.46 -34.45 -8.28
N THR A 131 -6.83 -35.51 -7.55
CA THR A 131 -5.90 -36.50 -7.01
C THR A 131 -6.25 -37.92 -7.45
N SER A 132 -5.21 -38.69 -7.79
CA SER A 132 -5.29 -40.11 -8.16
C SER A 132 -5.29 -41.04 -6.95
N LYS A 133 -4.95 -40.55 -5.75
CA LYS A 133 -4.88 -41.38 -4.55
C LYS A 133 -6.28 -41.64 -4.01
N SER A 134 -6.73 -42.89 -4.13
CA SER A 134 -7.70 -43.46 -3.19
C SER A 134 -7.03 -43.47 -1.81
N THR A 135 -7.32 -42.49 -0.96
CA THR A 135 -7.07 -42.63 0.47
C THR A 135 -8.12 -43.58 1.04
N ASP A 136 -7.91 -44.88 0.82
CA ASP A 136 -8.68 -45.95 1.44
C ASP A 136 -8.18 -46.26 2.88
N SER A 137 -7.56 -45.29 3.55
CA SER A 137 -7.14 -45.49 4.95
C SER A 137 -7.19 -44.18 5.74
N VAL A 138 -8.04 -44.18 6.77
CA VAL A 138 -8.09 -43.21 7.90
C VAL A 138 -8.69 -41.86 7.46
N ILE A 139 -9.99 -41.57 7.48
CA ILE A 139 -10.96 -41.55 8.61
C ILE A 139 -12.37 -41.74 8.01
N LYS A 140 -12.89 -42.97 7.94
CA LYS A 140 -14.35 -43.18 7.88
C LYS A 140 -14.84 -43.19 9.31
N ASN A 141 -15.21 -42.02 9.82
CA ASN A 141 -16.15 -41.81 10.92
C ASN A 141 -16.14 -40.33 11.30
N VAL A 142 -16.90 -39.48 10.59
CA VAL A 142 -18.02 -38.70 11.14
C VAL A 142 -18.91 -38.32 9.96
N SER A 143 -20.16 -38.75 10.03
CA SER A 143 -21.24 -38.43 9.11
C SER A 143 -21.71 -36.99 9.27
N SER A 144 -21.70 -36.21 8.21
CA SER A 144 -22.69 -35.15 7.95
C SER A 144 -22.67 -34.79 6.47
N LEU A 145 -23.81 -34.96 5.79
CA LEU A 145 -24.36 -34.34 4.56
C LEU A 145 -23.50 -33.48 3.60
N VAL A 146 -22.19 -33.70 3.48
CA VAL A 146 -21.32 -33.10 2.46
C VAL A 146 -21.26 -34.06 1.27
N ASP A 147 -21.28 -33.52 0.05
CA ASP A 147 -21.14 -34.28 -1.19
C ASP A 147 -20.07 -35.36 -1.03
N LYS A 148 -20.43 -36.63 -1.30
CA LYS A 148 -19.61 -37.84 -1.03
C LYS A 148 -18.27 -37.88 -1.80
N ASP A 149 -17.94 -36.82 -2.53
CA ASP A 149 -16.92 -36.74 -3.56
C ASP A 149 -15.81 -35.73 -3.25
N GLU A 150 -15.91 -35.01 -2.13
CA GLU A 150 -14.92 -34.03 -1.66
C GLU A 150 -14.01 -34.65 -0.61
N LEU A 151 -12.71 -34.70 -0.90
CA LEU A 151 -11.70 -35.30 -0.02
C LEU A 151 -11.20 -34.31 1.04
N GLN A 152 -11.15 -33.03 0.67
CA GLN A 152 -10.76 -31.93 1.54
C GLN A 152 -11.35 -30.64 0.99
N HIS A 153 -11.83 -29.77 1.89
CA HIS A 153 -12.37 -28.46 1.56
C HIS A 153 -11.81 -27.43 2.54
N GLU A 154 -11.12 -26.42 2.00
CA GLU A 154 -10.58 -25.29 2.75
C GLU A 154 -11.15 -23.99 2.22
N ARG A 155 -11.28 -22.99 3.10
CA ARG A 155 -11.71 -21.63 2.74
C ARG A 155 -10.67 -20.60 3.11
N VAL A 156 -10.38 -19.69 2.19
CA VAL A 156 -9.30 -18.70 2.34
C VAL A 156 -9.70 -17.38 1.71
N LYS A 157 -9.48 -16.29 2.46
CA LYS A 157 -9.50 -14.92 1.94
C LYS A 157 -8.05 -14.47 1.73
N PRO A 158 -7.54 -14.36 0.49
CA PRO A 158 -6.11 -14.25 0.22
C PRO A 158 -5.60 -12.81 0.35
N TYR A 159 -5.69 -12.25 1.56
CA TYR A 159 -5.31 -10.87 1.91
C TYR A 159 -4.54 -10.82 3.24
N THR A 160 -3.57 -9.92 3.37
CA THR A 160 -2.58 -9.95 4.48
C THR A 160 -2.97 -9.11 5.70
N ARG A 161 -4.27 -9.10 6.02
CA ARG A 161 -4.86 -8.39 7.16
C ARG A 161 -5.77 -9.31 7.98
N LYS A 162 -5.42 -10.60 8.09
CA LYS A 162 -6.25 -11.65 8.72
C LYS A 162 -6.83 -11.27 10.08
N TRP A 163 -6.11 -10.47 10.88
CA TRP A 163 -6.55 -10.02 12.20
C TRP A 163 -7.66 -8.94 12.19
N GLU A 164 -7.91 -8.31 11.04
CA GLU A 164 -8.79 -7.15 10.92
C GLU A 164 -10.11 -7.52 10.23
N THR A 165 -11.05 -8.02 11.03
CA THR A 165 -12.34 -8.56 10.56
C THR A 165 -13.08 -7.63 9.59
N SER A 166 -13.18 -6.33 9.92
CA SER A 166 -13.94 -5.37 9.11
C SER A 166 -13.43 -5.22 7.68
N VAL A 167 -12.13 -5.39 7.46
CA VAL A 167 -11.52 -5.37 6.13
C VAL A 167 -11.62 -6.73 5.49
N MET A 168 -11.37 -7.80 6.24
CA MET A 168 -11.49 -9.16 5.74
C MET A 168 -12.92 -9.50 5.29
N ASP A 169 -13.94 -8.89 5.88
CA ASP A 169 -15.35 -9.03 5.46
C ASP A 169 -15.60 -8.52 4.04
N THR A 170 -14.77 -7.60 3.53
CA THR A 170 -14.87 -7.07 2.16
C THR A 170 -14.01 -7.85 1.15
N ILE A 171 -13.27 -8.87 1.59
CA ILE A 171 -12.40 -9.68 0.73
C ILE A 171 -13.15 -10.93 0.28
N ASP A 172 -13.13 -11.18 -1.03
CA ASP A 172 -13.67 -12.39 -1.64
C ASP A 172 -13.00 -13.65 -1.07
N GLU A 173 -13.83 -14.64 -0.72
CA GLU A 173 -13.39 -15.94 -0.21
C GLU A 173 -13.26 -16.94 -1.36
N LEU A 174 -12.19 -17.74 -1.32
CA LEU A 174 -11.96 -18.85 -2.24
C LEU A 174 -12.22 -20.19 -1.55
N ASP A 175 -12.92 -21.07 -2.25
CA ASP A 175 -13.08 -22.47 -1.91
C ASP A 175 -11.97 -23.30 -2.55
N LEU A 176 -11.18 -23.99 -1.75
CA LEU A 176 -10.12 -24.89 -2.21
C LEU A 176 -10.56 -26.32 -1.98
N ILE A 177 -10.82 -27.07 -3.06
CA ILE A 177 -11.52 -28.35 -2.99
C ILE A 177 -10.67 -29.46 -3.63
N ALA A 178 -10.34 -30.49 -2.87
CA ALA A 178 -9.71 -31.71 -3.38
C ALA A 178 -10.78 -32.71 -3.85
N LYS A 179 -10.69 -33.18 -5.09
CA LYS A 179 -11.60 -34.17 -5.68
C LYS A 179 -10.84 -35.35 -6.27
N THR A 180 -11.52 -36.48 -6.37
CA THR A 180 -10.98 -37.66 -7.05
C THR A 180 -10.93 -37.47 -8.57
N GLU A 181 -9.96 -38.11 -9.23
CA GLU A 181 -9.77 -38.01 -10.69
C GLU A 181 -10.98 -38.48 -11.53
N ASN A 182 -11.91 -39.24 -10.97
CA ASN A 182 -13.13 -39.67 -11.68
C ASN A 182 -13.98 -38.49 -12.17
N PHE A 183 -13.89 -37.34 -11.50
CA PHE A 183 -14.60 -36.11 -11.86
C PHE A 183 -13.78 -35.15 -12.75
N ARG A 184 -12.55 -35.54 -13.11
CA ARG A 184 -11.62 -34.74 -13.92
C ARG A 184 -12.17 -34.43 -15.32
N ASN A 185 -12.99 -35.31 -15.87
CA ASN A 185 -13.59 -35.15 -17.19
C ASN A 185 -14.69 -34.09 -17.23
N ASN A 186 -15.19 -33.65 -16.07
CA ASN A 186 -16.25 -32.64 -16.02
C ASN A 186 -15.72 -31.20 -16.04
N HIS A 187 -14.39 -30.99 -15.93
CA HIS A 187 -13.77 -29.66 -15.81
C HIS A 187 -12.54 -29.51 -16.70
N HIS A 188 -12.70 -29.48 -18.02
CA HIS A 188 -11.57 -29.37 -18.96
C HIS A 188 -10.78 -28.05 -18.81
N CYS A 189 -9.49 -28.09 -19.16
CA CYS A 189 -8.63 -26.91 -19.17
C CYS A 189 -8.84 -26.12 -20.47
N ASP A 190 -9.29 -24.88 -20.36
CA ASP A 190 -9.32 -23.94 -21.49
C ASP A 190 -7.93 -23.34 -21.73
N VAL A 191 -7.19 -23.09 -20.65
CA VAL A 191 -5.82 -22.57 -20.68
C VAL A 191 -4.94 -23.42 -19.75
N LYS A 192 -3.84 -23.94 -20.28
CA LYS A 192 -2.86 -24.71 -19.50
C LYS A 192 -1.59 -23.88 -19.30
N HIS A 193 -1.15 -23.80 -18.06
CA HIS A 193 0.10 -23.14 -17.67
C HIS A 193 1.14 -24.18 -17.24
N ASP A 194 2.40 -23.92 -17.54
CA ASP A 194 3.55 -24.72 -17.11
C ASP A 194 4.24 -24.15 -15.86
N ALA A 195 3.77 -23.00 -15.37
CA ALA A 195 4.24 -22.30 -14.19
C ALA A 195 3.21 -22.34 -13.05
N PRO A 196 3.64 -22.24 -11.78
CA PRO A 196 2.75 -22.12 -10.63
C PRO A 196 1.93 -20.82 -10.70
N ALA A 197 0.79 -20.81 -10.03
CA ALA A 197 -0.01 -19.61 -9.81
C ALA A 197 0.08 -19.11 -8.37
N VAL A 198 0.09 -17.78 -8.18
CA VAL A 198 -0.10 -17.12 -6.89
C VAL A 198 -1.41 -16.33 -6.93
N PHE A 199 -2.35 -16.70 -6.08
CA PHE A 199 -3.66 -16.08 -5.93
C PHE A 199 -3.65 -15.09 -4.77
N PHE A 200 -4.06 -13.84 -5.02
CA PHE A 200 -4.15 -12.80 -4.01
C PHE A 200 -5.21 -11.77 -4.35
N SER A 201 -5.71 -11.09 -3.31
CA SER A 201 -6.71 -10.02 -3.46
C SER A 201 -6.05 -8.64 -3.59
N THR A 202 -6.57 -7.80 -4.48
CA THR A 202 -6.33 -6.35 -4.51
C THR A 202 -7.50 -5.54 -3.97
N GLY A 203 -8.36 -6.13 -3.14
CA GLY A 203 -9.44 -5.44 -2.42
C GLY A 203 -8.96 -4.66 -1.17
N GLY A 204 -9.82 -4.58 -0.16
CA GLY A 204 -9.49 -4.04 1.17
C GLY A 204 -9.07 -2.57 1.15
N TYR A 205 -7.80 -2.29 1.48
CA TYR A 205 -7.27 -0.91 1.57
C TYR A 205 -6.54 -0.44 0.31
N THR A 206 -6.64 -1.17 -0.80
CA THR A 206 -6.07 -0.78 -2.08
C THR A 206 -6.52 0.63 -2.50
N GLY A 207 -5.60 1.38 -3.10
CA GLY A 207 -5.73 2.83 -3.34
C GLY A 207 -4.95 3.68 -2.33
N ASN A 208 -4.56 3.11 -1.18
CA ASN A 208 -3.63 3.72 -0.25
C ASN A 208 -2.22 3.12 -0.42
N VAL A 209 -1.25 3.95 -0.81
CA VAL A 209 0.13 3.53 -1.12
C VAL A 209 0.80 2.73 0.00
N TYR A 210 0.47 3.01 1.27
CA TYR A 210 0.98 2.20 2.38
C TYR A 210 0.53 0.75 2.25
N HIS A 211 -0.78 0.54 2.10
CA HIS A 211 -1.37 -0.79 2.00
C HIS A 211 -1.01 -1.48 0.69
N GLU A 212 -0.96 -0.75 -0.42
CA GLU A 212 -0.54 -1.32 -1.71
C GLU A 212 0.87 -1.92 -1.63
N PHE A 213 1.80 -1.30 -0.89
CA PHE A 213 3.14 -1.87 -0.66
C PHE A 213 3.15 -2.91 0.46
N ASN A 214 2.58 -2.58 1.62
CA ASN A 214 2.70 -3.37 2.84
C ASN A 214 1.90 -4.66 2.77
N ASP A 215 0.68 -4.57 2.24
CA ASP A 215 -0.28 -5.66 2.22
C ASP A 215 -0.31 -6.38 0.85
N GLY A 216 0.18 -5.73 -0.21
CA GLY A 216 0.22 -6.26 -1.57
C GLY A 216 1.62 -6.56 -2.11
N LEU A 217 2.33 -5.55 -2.59
CA LEU A 217 3.53 -5.71 -3.42
C LEU A 217 4.72 -6.35 -2.69
N LEU A 218 4.95 -5.98 -1.43
CA LEU A 218 6.04 -6.53 -0.65
C LEU A 218 5.75 -8.00 -0.25
N PRO A 219 4.53 -8.35 0.23
CA PRO A 219 4.12 -9.75 0.38
C PRO A 219 4.17 -10.57 -0.93
N LEU A 220 3.80 -9.95 -2.05
CA LEU A 220 3.91 -10.57 -3.37
C LEU A 220 5.37 -10.88 -3.72
N TYR A 221 6.30 -9.95 -3.49
CA TYR A 221 7.73 -10.19 -3.65
C TYR A 221 8.24 -11.31 -2.73
N ILE A 222 7.90 -11.30 -1.44
CA ILE A 222 8.27 -12.34 -0.48
C ILE A 222 7.82 -13.72 -0.98
N THR A 223 6.57 -13.79 -1.45
CA THR A 223 5.95 -15.05 -1.87
C THR A 223 6.53 -15.55 -3.20
N SER A 224 6.82 -14.67 -4.15
CA SER A 224 7.03 -15.07 -5.54
C SER A 224 8.46 -14.95 -6.09
N GLN A 225 9.35 -14.18 -5.45
CA GLN A 225 10.66 -13.84 -6.06
C GLN A 225 11.51 -15.06 -6.43
N HIS A 226 11.38 -16.15 -5.68
CA HIS A 226 12.15 -17.38 -5.87
C HIS A 226 11.80 -18.12 -7.17
N PHE A 227 10.62 -17.85 -7.75
CA PHE A 227 10.21 -18.39 -9.05
C PHE A 227 10.93 -17.75 -10.24
N LYS A 228 11.72 -16.68 -10.01
CA LYS A 228 12.51 -16.00 -11.06
C LYS A 228 11.66 -15.68 -12.30
N LYS A 229 10.51 -15.02 -12.08
CA LYS A 229 9.51 -14.65 -13.10
C LYS A 229 8.65 -15.78 -13.66
N LYS A 230 8.94 -17.04 -13.34
CA LYS A 230 8.14 -18.20 -13.76
C LYS A 230 6.97 -18.48 -12.82
N VAL A 231 6.04 -17.54 -12.74
CA VAL A 231 4.85 -17.63 -11.88
C VAL A 231 3.74 -16.79 -12.47
N VAL A 232 2.51 -17.27 -12.45
CA VAL A 232 1.32 -16.54 -12.92
C VAL A 232 0.64 -15.86 -11.74
N PHE A 233 0.27 -14.59 -11.89
CA PHE A 233 -0.51 -13.89 -10.87
C PHE A 233 -1.98 -13.96 -11.21
N VAL A 234 -2.78 -14.46 -10.26
CA VAL A 234 -4.23 -14.55 -10.38
C VAL A 234 -4.83 -13.66 -9.31
N ILE A 235 -5.52 -12.61 -9.71
CA ILE A 235 -5.88 -11.51 -8.84
C ILE A 235 -7.39 -11.51 -8.60
N LEU A 236 -7.77 -11.47 -7.33
CA LEU A 236 -9.13 -11.21 -6.89
C LEU A 236 -9.33 -9.70 -6.73
N GLU A 237 -10.56 -9.23 -6.94
CA GLU A 237 -10.89 -7.80 -6.99
C GLU A 237 -9.93 -7.03 -7.91
N TYR A 238 -9.83 -7.50 -9.16
CA TYR A 238 -8.92 -6.96 -10.15
C TYR A 238 -9.25 -5.51 -10.52
N HIS A 239 -8.21 -4.68 -10.69
CA HIS A 239 -8.33 -3.28 -11.04
C HIS A 239 -7.33 -2.87 -12.13
N ASP A 240 -7.83 -2.45 -13.30
CA ASP A 240 -6.97 -2.01 -14.42
C ASP A 240 -6.00 -0.89 -14.01
N TRP A 241 -6.48 0.09 -13.22
CA TRP A 241 -5.65 1.20 -12.76
C TRP A 241 -4.50 0.72 -11.87
N TRP A 242 -4.69 -0.35 -11.09
CA TRP A 242 -3.67 -0.91 -10.21
C TRP A 242 -2.59 -1.60 -11.03
N ILE A 243 -3.00 -2.37 -12.05
CA ILE A 243 -2.10 -3.03 -13.00
C ILE A 243 -1.30 -2.01 -13.79
N MET A 244 -1.94 -0.93 -14.25
CA MET A 244 -1.25 0.18 -14.92
C MET A 244 -0.22 0.85 -14.00
N LYS A 245 -0.60 1.13 -12.74
CA LYS A 245 0.26 1.81 -11.77
C LYS A 245 1.48 0.98 -11.38
N TYR A 246 1.31 -0.34 -11.25
CA TYR A 246 2.34 -1.26 -10.74
C TYR A 246 2.95 -2.17 -11.80
N GLY A 247 2.63 -1.97 -13.10
CA GLY A 247 3.10 -2.80 -14.20
C GLY A 247 4.63 -2.94 -14.30
N ASP A 248 5.38 -1.87 -13.99
CA ASP A 248 6.85 -1.93 -13.92
C ASP A 248 7.34 -2.96 -12.88
N ILE A 249 6.68 -3.04 -11.71
CA ILE A 249 6.97 -4.01 -10.66
C ILE A 249 6.52 -5.42 -11.07
N LEU A 250 5.28 -5.55 -11.54
CA LEU A 250 4.69 -6.86 -11.86
C LEU A 250 5.46 -7.57 -12.98
N SER A 251 5.85 -6.84 -14.02
CA SER A 251 6.66 -7.36 -15.15
C SER A 251 8.07 -7.82 -14.75
N HIS A 252 8.53 -7.45 -13.55
CA HIS A 252 9.79 -7.94 -12.99
C HIS A 252 9.60 -9.10 -12.00
N LEU A 253 8.37 -9.39 -11.60
CA LEU A 253 8.01 -10.53 -10.75
C LEU A 253 7.45 -11.72 -11.54
N SER A 254 6.86 -11.47 -12.71
CA SER A 254 6.26 -12.48 -13.59
C SER A 254 6.55 -12.17 -15.07
N ASP A 255 6.78 -13.22 -15.87
CA ASP A 255 6.82 -13.16 -17.34
C ASP A 255 5.43 -13.34 -17.98
N TYR A 256 4.41 -13.61 -17.18
CA TYR A 256 3.04 -13.88 -17.61
C TYR A 256 2.13 -12.68 -17.32
N PRO A 257 1.09 -12.44 -18.15
CA PRO A 257 0.08 -11.46 -17.82
C PRO A 257 -0.67 -11.87 -16.55
N ALA A 258 -1.04 -10.89 -15.73
CA ALA A 258 -1.93 -11.13 -14.60
C ALA A 258 -3.33 -11.54 -15.09
N ILE A 259 -3.97 -12.44 -14.36
CA ILE A 259 -5.31 -12.94 -14.65
C ILE A 259 -6.29 -12.27 -13.69
N ASP A 260 -7.35 -11.66 -14.24
CA ASP A 260 -8.53 -11.26 -13.48
C ASP A 260 -9.34 -12.53 -13.17
N PHE A 261 -9.30 -12.98 -11.91
CA PHE A 261 -9.95 -14.22 -11.52
C PHE A 261 -11.45 -14.17 -11.75
N SER A 262 -12.11 -13.07 -11.38
CA SER A 262 -13.57 -12.95 -11.47
C SER A 262 -14.01 -12.59 -12.89
N GLY A 263 -13.20 -11.84 -13.64
CA GLY A 263 -13.48 -11.44 -15.01
C GLY A 263 -13.20 -12.51 -16.07
N ASP A 264 -12.17 -13.33 -15.90
CA ASP A 264 -11.84 -14.41 -16.84
C ASP A 264 -12.66 -15.68 -16.53
N LYS A 265 -13.54 -16.07 -17.46
CA LYS A 265 -14.42 -17.23 -17.31
C LYS A 265 -13.80 -18.54 -17.75
N ARG A 266 -12.58 -18.51 -18.27
CA ARG A 266 -11.86 -19.70 -18.72
C ARG A 266 -11.35 -20.51 -17.52
N THR A 267 -11.34 -21.82 -17.67
CA THR A 267 -10.70 -22.74 -16.73
C THR A 267 -9.19 -22.73 -16.96
N HIS A 268 -8.46 -22.12 -16.03
CA HIS A 268 -7.01 -22.12 -16.01
C HIS A 268 -6.49 -23.31 -15.19
N CYS A 269 -5.53 -24.02 -15.76
CA CYS A 269 -4.90 -25.17 -15.14
C CYS A 269 -3.43 -24.92 -14.83
N PHE A 270 -3.02 -25.29 -13.62
CA PHE A 270 -1.67 -25.05 -13.10
C PHE A 270 -1.09 -26.32 -12.48
N PRO A 271 0.25 -26.50 -12.50
CA PRO A 271 0.93 -27.56 -11.77
C PRO A 271 0.95 -27.33 -10.25
N GLU A 272 0.77 -26.08 -9.82
CA GLU A 272 0.77 -25.68 -8.41
C GLU A 272 0.02 -24.35 -8.26
N ALA A 273 -0.73 -24.20 -7.18
CA ALA A 273 -1.39 -22.96 -6.78
C ALA A 273 -1.03 -22.60 -5.34
N ILE A 274 -0.64 -21.35 -5.14
CA ILE A 274 -0.35 -20.74 -3.84
C ILE A 274 -1.43 -19.68 -3.62
N VAL A 275 -2.27 -19.87 -2.60
CA VAL A 275 -3.42 -19.02 -2.32
C VAL A 275 -3.16 -18.22 -1.05
N GLY A 276 -3.03 -16.90 -1.19
CA GLY A 276 -2.61 -15.99 -0.13
C GLY A 276 -1.14 -15.58 -0.26
N LEU A 277 -0.77 -14.51 0.44
CA LEU A 277 0.58 -13.94 0.43
C LEU A 277 1.26 -14.09 1.79
N ARG A 278 2.56 -14.33 1.78
CA ARG A 278 3.43 -14.30 2.97
C ARG A 278 3.86 -12.88 3.27
N ILE A 279 3.70 -12.47 4.53
CA ILE A 279 4.09 -11.15 5.03
C ILE A 279 4.91 -11.32 6.32
N HIS A 280 6.01 -10.57 6.44
CA HIS A 280 6.91 -10.70 7.59
C HIS A 280 6.57 -9.69 8.69
N ASP A 281 6.61 -8.40 8.37
CA ASP A 281 6.38 -7.28 9.29
C ASP A 281 6.14 -6.00 8.46
N GLU A 282 5.93 -4.85 9.09
CA GLU A 282 5.63 -3.60 8.39
C GLU A 282 6.77 -3.17 7.46
N LEU A 283 6.46 -2.99 6.17
CA LEU A 283 7.33 -2.50 5.10
C LEU A 283 8.76 -3.08 5.12
N THR A 284 8.90 -4.37 5.42
CA THR A 284 10.20 -5.00 5.58
C THR A 284 10.20 -6.48 5.21
N VAL A 285 11.40 -7.00 4.97
CA VAL A 285 11.63 -8.41 4.66
C VAL A 285 12.63 -8.95 5.67
N ASP A 286 12.18 -9.90 6.49
CA ASP A 286 13.05 -10.68 7.38
C ASP A 286 13.93 -11.67 6.59
N PRO A 287 15.27 -11.51 6.61
CA PRO A 287 16.18 -12.43 5.93
C PRO A 287 16.12 -13.86 6.44
N SER A 288 15.83 -14.08 7.72
CA SER A 288 15.80 -15.42 8.33
C SER A 288 14.65 -16.29 7.81
N LEU A 289 13.63 -15.65 7.23
CA LEU A 289 12.46 -16.30 6.65
C LEU A 289 12.54 -16.41 5.11
N MET A 290 13.58 -15.83 4.50
CA MET A 290 13.75 -15.82 3.04
C MET A 290 14.77 -16.84 2.56
N GLN A 291 14.45 -17.55 1.48
CA GLN A 291 15.44 -18.31 0.74
C GLN A 291 16.55 -17.39 0.23
N GLY A 292 17.80 -17.74 0.54
CA GLY A 292 18.97 -16.93 0.17
C GLY A 292 19.14 -15.65 0.98
N ASN A 293 18.56 -15.59 2.18
CA ASN A 293 18.72 -14.49 3.15
C ASN A 293 18.40 -13.11 2.55
N LYS A 294 17.36 -13.05 1.71
CA LYS A 294 16.93 -11.80 1.06
C LYS A 294 16.33 -10.83 2.07
N SER A 295 16.72 -9.58 1.96
CA SER A 295 16.34 -8.51 2.89
C SER A 295 15.50 -7.44 2.21
N VAL A 296 15.07 -6.44 2.98
CA VAL A 296 14.39 -5.26 2.43
C VAL A 296 15.30 -4.47 1.46
N VAL A 297 16.63 -4.60 1.61
CA VAL A 297 17.60 -4.02 0.66
C VAL A 297 17.53 -4.74 -0.69
N ASP A 298 17.33 -6.07 -0.71
CA ASP A 298 17.10 -6.82 -1.95
C ASP A 298 15.79 -6.42 -2.63
N PHE A 299 14.74 -6.18 -1.86
CA PHE A 299 13.48 -5.64 -2.38
C PHE A 299 13.67 -4.25 -3.01
N ARG A 300 14.41 -3.35 -2.34
CA ARG A 300 14.80 -2.06 -2.92
C ARG A 300 15.54 -2.30 -4.25
N ASN A 301 16.56 -3.14 -4.27
CA ASN A 301 17.35 -3.40 -5.47
C ASN A 301 16.50 -4.01 -6.60
N PHE A 302 15.45 -4.76 -6.25
CA PHE A 302 14.44 -5.19 -7.19
C PHE A 302 13.65 -3.99 -7.77
N LEU A 303 13.21 -3.02 -6.95
CA LEU A 303 12.58 -1.79 -7.44
C LEU A 303 13.50 -0.97 -8.37
N ASP A 304 14.81 -0.93 -8.09
CA ASP A 304 15.81 -0.29 -8.96
C ASP A 304 15.74 -0.89 -10.37
N ARG A 305 15.71 -2.22 -10.47
CA ARG A 305 15.59 -2.92 -11.76
C ARG A 305 14.23 -2.67 -12.40
N ALA A 306 13.17 -2.73 -11.61
CA ALA A 306 11.79 -2.58 -12.08
C ALA A 306 11.55 -1.25 -12.79
N TYR A 307 11.97 -0.14 -12.17
CA TYR A 307 11.72 1.20 -12.71
C TYR A 307 12.77 1.69 -13.70
N TRP A 308 13.95 1.08 -13.76
CA TRP A 308 15.05 1.55 -14.62
C TRP A 308 14.70 1.63 -16.12
N PRO A 309 14.01 0.65 -16.73
CA PRO A 309 13.61 0.74 -18.13
C PRO A 309 12.77 1.98 -18.42
N ARG A 310 11.77 2.27 -17.59
CA ARG A 310 10.91 3.44 -17.76
C ARG A 310 11.65 4.75 -17.53
N ILE A 311 12.48 4.81 -16.49
CA ILE A 311 13.36 5.97 -16.22
C ILE A 311 14.30 6.24 -17.39
N LYS A 312 14.87 5.21 -18.00
CA LYS A 312 15.74 5.35 -19.19
C LYS A 312 14.96 5.90 -20.39
N SER A 313 13.71 5.50 -20.58
CA SER A 313 12.83 6.10 -21.60
C SER A 313 12.62 7.58 -21.35
N MET A 314 12.29 7.95 -20.11
CA MET A 314 12.07 9.35 -19.72
C MET A 314 13.31 10.21 -19.95
N ILE A 315 14.51 9.72 -19.59
CA ILE A 315 15.78 10.43 -19.83
C ILE A 315 15.96 10.68 -21.33
N LYS A 316 15.75 9.66 -22.18
CA LYS A 316 15.86 9.81 -23.63
C LYS A 316 14.82 10.80 -24.20
N GLU A 317 13.60 10.79 -23.69
CA GLU A 317 12.54 11.72 -24.07
C GLU A 317 12.94 13.17 -23.71
N GLU A 318 13.49 13.38 -22.52
CA GLU A 318 14.01 14.68 -22.06
C GLU A 318 15.20 15.15 -22.90
N GLU A 319 16.17 14.28 -23.19
CA GLU A 319 17.35 14.57 -24.03
C GLU A 319 16.95 14.98 -25.44
N ARG A 320 16.03 14.23 -26.08
CA ARG A 320 15.47 14.58 -27.39
C ARG A 320 14.74 15.92 -27.36
N GLY A 321 13.96 16.17 -26.31
CA GLY A 321 13.26 17.45 -26.12
C GLY A 321 14.23 18.62 -25.92
N ALA A 322 15.32 18.42 -25.17
CA ALA A 322 16.36 19.42 -24.97
C ALA A 322 17.13 19.71 -26.27
N GLN A 323 17.47 18.67 -27.03
CA GLN A 323 18.15 18.81 -28.32
C GLN A 323 17.29 19.57 -29.33
N LYS A 324 16.00 19.26 -29.42
CA LYS A 324 15.05 20.02 -30.26
C LYS A 324 14.96 21.49 -29.84
N LYS A 325 14.97 21.79 -28.53
CA LYS A 325 15.00 23.18 -28.01
C LYS A 325 16.32 23.88 -28.32
N LEU A 326 17.45 23.18 -28.29
CA LEU A 326 18.76 23.73 -28.65
C LEU A 326 18.86 24.00 -30.14
N GLU A 327 18.33 23.14 -31.01
CA GLU A 327 18.23 23.36 -32.45
C GLU A 327 17.36 24.59 -32.78
N LEU A 328 16.22 24.74 -32.10
CA LEU A 328 15.36 25.93 -32.19
C LEU A 328 16.05 27.21 -31.70
N LYS A 329 16.90 27.13 -30.66
CA LYS A 329 17.67 28.28 -30.13
C LYS A 329 18.93 28.60 -30.94
N ALA A 330 19.55 27.60 -31.55
CA ALA A 330 20.72 27.75 -32.43
C ALA A 330 20.37 28.51 -33.73
N GLN A 331 19.09 28.56 -34.09
CA GLN A 331 18.57 29.41 -35.16
C GLN A 331 18.41 30.90 -34.76
N SER A 332 18.60 31.27 -33.48
CA SER A 332 18.36 32.64 -33.00
C SER A 332 19.54 33.33 -32.31
N SER A 333 20.65 32.66 -31.94
CA SER A 333 21.89 33.35 -31.56
C SER A 333 23.07 32.39 -31.42
N LYS A 334 24.20 32.71 -32.06
CA LYS A 334 25.51 32.13 -31.76
C LYS A 334 26.17 32.93 -30.63
N LYS A 335 26.19 32.39 -29.41
CA LYS A 335 27.17 32.81 -28.42
C LYS A 335 27.60 31.60 -27.59
N TYR A 336 28.77 31.05 -27.95
CA TYR A 336 29.48 30.07 -27.16
C TYR A 336 30.16 30.78 -25.99
N GLN A 337 29.89 30.35 -24.76
CA GLN A 337 30.79 30.55 -23.63
C GLN A 337 31.19 29.18 -23.10
N LYS A 338 32.50 28.92 -23.16
CA LYS A 338 33.17 27.77 -22.58
C LYS A 338 33.39 28.09 -21.10
N GLN A 339 32.59 27.51 -20.20
CA GLN A 339 32.85 27.60 -18.77
C GLN A 339 33.91 26.57 -18.38
N VAL A 340 34.94 27.07 -17.70
CA VAL A 340 36.02 26.31 -17.06
C VAL A 340 35.39 25.49 -15.92
N HIS A 341 35.63 24.18 -15.90
CA HIS A 341 35.23 23.31 -14.80
C HIS A 341 36.17 23.51 -13.61
N GLU A 342 35.80 24.42 -12.72
CA GLU A 342 36.30 24.41 -11.35
C GLU A 342 35.59 23.27 -10.60
N ALA A 343 36.34 22.47 -9.83
CA ALA A 343 35.82 21.31 -9.10
C ALA A 343 34.84 21.76 -8.01
N THR A 344 33.59 21.96 -8.42
CA THR A 344 32.53 22.50 -7.58
C THR A 344 31.98 21.39 -6.69
N LEU A 345 32.15 21.54 -5.38
CA LEU A 345 31.60 20.63 -4.37
C LEU A 345 30.13 20.35 -4.66
N LYS A 346 29.75 19.06 -4.69
CA LYS A 346 28.41 18.67 -5.09
C LYS A 346 27.43 18.89 -3.95
N LYS A 347 26.45 19.76 -4.17
CA LYS A 347 25.35 20.03 -3.23
C LYS A 347 24.45 18.79 -3.10
N PRO A 348 24.20 18.29 -1.87
CA PRO A 348 23.24 17.20 -1.65
C PRO A 348 21.83 17.60 -2.10
N LYS A 349 21.12 16.68 -2.74
CA LYS A 349 19.72 16.83 -3.15
C LYS A 349 18.80 16.48 -1.99
N LEU A 350 17.87 17.39 -1.70
CA LEU A 350 16.83 17.21 -0.71
C LEU A 350 15.47 17.24 -1.40
N VAL A 351 14.66 16.22 -1.19
CA VAL A 351 13.29 16.14 -1.73
C VAL A 351 12.28 16.34 -0.61
N ILE A 352 11.33 17.24 -0.80
CA ILE A 352 10.19 17.44 0.10
C ILE A 352 8.95 16.83 -0.56
N LEU A 353 8.34 15.83 0.08
CA LEU A 353 7.02 15.32 -0.30
C LEU A 353 5.95 16.22 0.32
N SER A 354 5.45 17.14 -0.49
CA SER A 354 4.47 18.14 -0.15
C SER A 354 3.04 17.58 -0.18
N ARG A 355 2.14 18.20 0.59
CA ARG A 355 0.73 17.81 0.76
C ARG A 355 -0.14 19.07 0.73
N ASN A 356 -1.26 19.02 0.00
CA ASN A 356 -2.19 20.17 -0.14
C ASN A 356 -3.49 20.04 0.66
N GLY A 357 -3.58 19.08 1.58
CA GLY A 357 -4.78 18.85 2.40
C GLY A 357 -4.41 18.69 3.87
N SER A 358 -4.85 17.57 4.46
CA SER A 358 -4.48 17.24 5.83
C SER A 358 -2.97 16.99 5.96
N ARG A 359 -2.44 17.39 7.12
CA ARG A 359 -1.02 17.32 7.49
C ARG A 359 -0.11 18.11 6.55
N ALA A 360 -0.61 19.20 5.97
CA ALA A 360 0.20 20.12 5.17
C ALA A 360 1.19 20.90 6.05
N ILE A 361 2.37 21.22 5.51
CA ILE A 361 3.31 22.15 6.13
C ILE A 361 2.94 23.56 5.68
N THR A 362 2.32 24.32 6.57
CA THR A 362 1.77 25.66 6.27
C THR A 362 2.84 26.72 5.98
N ASN A 363 4.08 26.49 6.41
CA ASN A 363 5.24 27.33 6.12
C ASN A 363 6.31 26.61 5.27
N GLU A 364 5.87 25.78 4.31
CA GLU A 364 6.74 25.00 3.41
C GLU A 364 7.72 25.88 2.63
N ASN A 365 7.28 27.04 2.15
CA ASN A 365 8.14 28.00 1.44
C ASN A 365 9.34 28.45 2.28
N LEU A 366 9.15 28.67 3.60
CA LEU A 366 10.23 29.05 4.51
C LEU A 366 11.15 27.85 4.81
N LEU A 367 10.61 26.63 4.85
CA LEU A 367 11.40 25.41 4.94
C LEU A 367 12.29 25.23 3.71
N VAL A 368 11.75 25.44 2.50
CA VAL A 368 12.51 25.39 1.24
C VAL A 368 13.66 26.40 1.28
N LYS A 369 13.34 27.68 1.56
CA LYS A 369 14.34 28.76 1.65
C LYS A 369 15.46 28.43 2.64
N MET A 370 15.12 27.95 3.83
CA MET A 370 16.12 27.54 4.83
C MET A 370 17.00 26.38 4.32
N ALA A 371 16.42 25.37 3.67
CA ALA A 371 17.19 24.25 3.17
C ALA A 371 18.16 24.68 2.04
N GLU A 372 17.74 25.60 1.18
CA GLU A 372 18.61 26.21 0.15
C GLU A 372 19.75 27.04 0.78
N GLU A 373 19.45 27.85 1.79
CA GLU A 373 20.44 28.64 2.55
C GLU A 373 21.48 27.76 3.26
N ILE A 374 21.08 26.58 3.75
CA ILE A 374 22.00 25.57 4.32
C ILE A 374 22.93 24.98 3.24
N GLY A 375 22.52 25.01 1.97
CA GLY A 375 23.32 24.52 0.84
C GLY A 375 22.75 23.28 0.14
N PHE A 376 21.51 22.86 0.43
CA PHE A 376 20.86 21.79 -0.32
C PHE A 376 20.41 22.27 -1.70
N ARG A 377 20.36 21.34 -2.66
CA ARG A 377 19.54 21.48 -3.86
C ARG A 377 18.16 20.91 -3.56
N VAL A 378 17.16 21.77 -3.44
CA VAL A 378 15.81 21.37 -3.01
C VAL A 378 14.90 21.06 -4.20
N GLU A 379 14.15 19.98 -4.11
CA GLU A 379 13.07 19.63 -5.04
C GLU A 379 11.79 19.38 -4.22
N VAL A 380 10.74 20.13 -4.52
CA VAL A 380 9.42 19.92 -3.90
C VAL A 380 8.58 19.08 -4.85
N MET A 381 8.13 17.92 -4.39
CA MET A 381 7.25 17.04 -5.14
C MET A 381 5.86 17.00 -4.49
N ARG A 382 4.82 17.04 -5.32
CA ARG A 382 3.43 16.84 -4.92
C ARG A 382 2.87 15.63 -5.67
N PRO A 383 3.08 14.40 -5.16
CA PRO A 383 2.51 13.21 -5.78
C PRO A 383 0.98 13.24 -5.75
N GLU A 384 0.39 13.09 -6.92
CA GLU A 384 -1.04 12.86 -7.12
C GLU A 384 -1.31 11.36 -7.33
N PRO A 385 -2.55 10.86 -7.18
CA PRO A 385 -2.87 9.45 -7.41
C PRO A 385 -2.46 8.93 -8.80
N THR A 386 -2.46 9.80 -9.81
CA THR A 386 -2.06 9.52 -11.20
C THR A 386 -0.57 9.76 -11.47
N THR A 387 0.20 10.23 -10.48
CA THR A 387 1.63 10.45 -10.65
C THR A 387 2.34 9.12 -10.85
N GLU A 388 3.00 8.99 -11.99
CA GLU A 388 3.78 7.82 -12.35
C GLU A 388 4.84 7.49 -11.29
N LEU A 389 4.85 6.25 -10.79
CA LEU A 389 5.78 5.83 -9.73
C LEU A 389 7.25 5.93 -10.17
N ALA A 390 7.56 5.68 -11.44
CA ALA A 390 8.91 5.84 -11.98
C ALA A 390 9.46 7.27 -11.81
N ARG A 391 8.60 8.31 -11.85
CA ARG A 391 8.98 9.72 -11.58
C ARG A 391 9.38 9.91 -10.13
N ILE A 392 8.52 9.44 -9.21
CA ILE A 392 8.77 9.52 -7.77
C ILE A 392 10.03 8.74 -7.42
N TYR A 393 10.18 7.54 -7.99
CA TYR A 393 11.35 6.69 -7.83
C TYR A 393 12.61 7.41 -8.28
N ARG A 394 12.65 7.96 -9.51
CA ARG A 394 13.81 8.71 -10.02
C ARG A 394 14.21 9.87 -9.11
N ALA A 395 13.23 10.62 -8.61
CA ALA A 395 13.48 11.78 -7.78
C ALA A 395 14.08 11.40 -6.41
N LEU A 396 13.55 10.36 -5.75
CA LEU A 396 14.01 9.90 -4.43
C LEU A 396 15.26 9.02 -4.50
N ASN A 397 15.40 8.22 -5.55
CA ASN A 397 16.59 7.38 -5.77
C ASN A 397 17.86 8.21 -6.00
N SER A 398 17.68 9.45 -6.50
CA SER A 398 18.75 10.43 -6.71
C SER A 398 18.90 11.43 -5.56
N SER A 399 18.15 11.28 -4.46
CA SER A 399 18.22 12.20 -3.33
C SER A 399 18.98 11.63 -2.13
N GLU A 400 19.65 12.53 -1.41
CA GLU A 400 20.35 12.24 -0.17
C GLU A 400 19.45 12.43 1.04
N VAL A 401 18.45 13.31 0.93
CA VAL A 401 17.50 13.61 2.00
C VAL A 401 16.07 13.59 1.45
N MET A 402 15.17 12.94 2.18
CA MET A 402 13.72 13.04 1.98
C MET A 402 13.08 13.65 3.24
N ILE A 403 12.15 14.57 3.04
CA ILE A 403 11.31 15.14 4.09
C ILE A 403 9.85 14.92 3.74
N GLY A 404 9.04 14.56 4.74
CA GLY A 404 7.60 14.66 4.62
C GLY A 404 6.88 14.45 5.94
N VAL A 405 5.60 14.77 5.95
CA VAL A 405 4.74 14.58 7.12
C VAL A 405 4.15 13.18 7.13
N HIS A 406 4.07 12.58 8.31
CA HIS A 406 3.55 11.24 8.54
C HIS A 406 2.25 10.95 7.75
N GLY A 407 2.25 9.84 7.01
CA GLY A 407 1.13 9.34 6.24
C GLY A 407 1.58 8.45 5.09
N ALA A 408 0.64 7.89 4.33
CA ALA A 408 0.89 6.85 3.33
C ALA A 408 2.01 7.15 2.32
N ALA A 409 2.17 8.42 1.91
CA ALA A 409 3.23 8.83 0.99
C ALA A 409 4.65 8.63 1.55
N MET A 410 4.81 8.43 2.87
CA MET A 410 6.11 8.14 3.47
C MET A 410 6.62 6.76 3.09
N THR A 411 5.76 5.84 2.64
CA THR A 411 6.14 4.53 2.07
C THR A 411 7.18 4.65 0.96
N HIS A 412 7.19 5.78 0.23
CA HIS A 412 8.20 6.06 -0.79
C HIS A 412 9.63 6.18 -0.24
N PHE A 413 9.86 6.14 1.08
CA PHE A 413 11.22 5.96 1.63
C PHE A 413 11.90 4.70 1.04
N LEU A 414 11.11 3.68 0.65
CA LEU A 414 11.59 2.46 -0.03
C LEU A 414 12.29 2.75 -1.37
N PHE A 415 12.12 3.94 -1.94
CA PHE A 415 12.77 4.35 -3.18
C PHE A 415 14.13 5.01 -2.95
N MET A 416 14.45 5.36 -1.71
CA MET A 416 15.73 5.95 -1.35
C MET A 416 16.85 4.90 -1.33
N LYS A 417 18.07 5.36 -1.60
CA LYS A 417 19.27 4.52 -1.46
C LYS A 417 19.64 4.33 0.01
N PRO A 418 20.11 3.13 0.40
CA PRO A 418 20.73 2.94 1.71
C PRO A 418 21.82 3.99 2.02
N GLY A 419 21.85 4.38 3.29
CA GLY A 419 22.67 5.46 3.82
C GLY A 419 22.18 6.86 3.47
N SER A 420 21.01 7.06 2.86
CA SER A 420 20.36 8.38 2.75
C SER A 420 19.61 8.74 4.03
N VAL A 421 19.13 9.98 4.16
CA VAL A 421 18.44 10.49 5.35
C VAL A 421 16.93 10.61 5.09
N PHE A 422 16.13 10.05 5.98
CA PHE A 422 14.68 10.22 5.95
C PHE A 422 14.24 11.01 7.19
N ILE A 423 13.70 12.21 6.97
CA ILE A 423 13.15 13.07 8.01
C ILE A 423 11.62 12.99 7.95
N GLN A 424 11.03 12.41 8.99
CA GLN A 424 9.58 12.33 9.14
C GLN A 424 9.11 13.40 10.12
N VAL A 425 8.26 14.32 9.68
CA VAL A 425 7.51 15.20 10.58
C VAL A 425 6.37 14.39 11.17
N ILE A 426 6.31 14.31 12.50
CA ILE A 426 5.39 13.46 13.26
C ILE A 426 4.35 14.38 13.92
N PRO A 427 3.10 14.40 13.41
CA PRO A 427 1.98 15.10 14.03
C PRO A 427 1.67 14.59 15.45
N LEU A 428 0.93 15.38 16.23
CA LEU A 428 0.45 14.95 17.55
C LEU A 428 -0.34 13.63 17.43
N GLY A 429 -0.24 12.76 18.44
CA GLY A 429 -1.00 11.51 18.50
C GLY A 429 -0.57 10.42 17.50
N THR A 430 0.56 10.61 16.80
CA THR A 430 1.02 9.65 15.76
C THR A 430 2.41 9.06 16.01
N GLU A 431 2.98 9.25 17.21
CA GLU A 431 4.36 8.88 17.52
C GLU A 431 4.65 7.39 17.35
N TRP A 432 3.85 6.53 17.97
CA TRP A 432 3.99 5.08 17.84
C TRP A 432 3.82 4.63 16.39
N ALA A 433 2.78 5.13 15.71
CA ALA A 433 2.51 4.78 14.31
C ALA A 433 3.63 5.26 13.37
N ALA A 434 4.22 6.42 13.64
CA ALA A 434 5.34 6.94 12.86
C ALA A 434 6.56 6.02 12.95
N ASP A 435 6.93 5.58 14.15
CA ASP A 435 8.07 4.69 14.31
C ASP A 435 7.77 3.26 13.84
N ALA A 436 6.60 2.70 14.16
CA ALA A 436 6.21 1.35 13.77
C ALA A 436 6.12 1.19 12.24
N TYR A 437 5.41 2.10 11.56
CA TYR A 437 5.15 1.98 10.13
C TYR A 437 6.28 2.49 9.23
N TYR A 438 7.11 3.42 9.71
CA TYR A 438 8.12 4.05 8.86
C TYR A 438 9.50 4.16 9.51
N GLY A 439 9.59 4.45 10.81
CA GLY A 439 10.86 4.61 11.51
C GLY A 439 11.70 3.33 11.57
N LYS A 440 11.15 2.25 12.11
CA LYS A 440 11.81 0.92 12.16
C LYS A 440 12.08 0.39 10.76
N PRO A 441 11.12 0.40 9.80
CA PRO A 441 11.37 -0.08 8.44
C PRO A 441 12.46 0.73 7.71
N ALA A 442 12.49 2.05 7.85
CA ALA A 442 13.54 2.89 7.26
C ALA A 442 14.93 2.54 7.81
N ARG A 443 15.04 2.26 9.12
CA ARG A 443 16.30 1.80 9.73
C ARG A 443 16.72 0.42 9.22
N LYS A 444 15.77 -0.53 9.08
CA LYS A 444 16.03 -1.86 8.48
C LYS A 444 16.51 -1.75 7.01
N LEU A 445 16.01 -0.76 6.26
CA LEU A 445 16.50 -0.44 4.90
C LEU A 445 17.90 0.20 4.87
N GLY A 446 18.45 0.59 6.03
CA GLY A 446 19.73 1.26 6.14
C GLY A 446 19.65 2.77 5.92
N LEU A 447 18.46 3.39 6.08
CA LEU A 447 18.33 4.84 6.09
C LEU A 447 18.64 5.42 7.47
N LYS A 448 19.16 6.65 7.47
CA LYS A 448 19.27 7.45 8.69
C LYS A 448 17.93 8.12 8.96
N TYR A 449 17.14 7.52 9.84
CA TYR A 449 15.84 8.04 10.23
C TYR A 449 15.94 9.20 11.23
N ILE A 450 15.17 10.26 11.02
CA ILE A 450 15.01 11.39 11.93
C ILE A 450 13.51 11.67 12.11
N GLY A 451 12.95 11.28 13.25
CA GLY A 451 11.61 11.69 13.65
C GLY A 451 11.62 13.12 14.22
N TYR A 452 10.86 14.02 13.63
CA TYR A 452 10.59 15.36 14.15
C TYR A 452 9.18 15.41 14.74
N GLN A 453 9.09 15.11 16.03
CA GLN A 453 7.85 15.27 16.79
C GLN A 453 7.54 16.75 16.99
N ILE A 454 6.37 17.15 16.50
CA ILE A 454 5.91 18.52 16.63
C ILE A 454 5.45 18.79 18.07
N LEU A 455 5.58 20.04 18.50
CA LEU A 455 4.97 20.52 19.73
C LEU A 455 3.51 20.91 19.47
N PRO A 456 2.67 21.00 20.52
CA PRO A 456 1.30 21.48 20.37
C PRO A 456 1.21 22.79 19.57
N ARG A 457 2.08 23.78 19.86
CA ARG A 457 2.11 25.09 19.17
C ARG A 457 2.48 25.03 17.67
N GLU A 458 3.01 23.90 17.20
CA GLU A 458 3.28 23.67 15.77
C GLU A 458 2.10 22.98 15.07
N SER A 459 1.07 22.58 15.81
CA SER A 459 -0.14 21.96 15.27
C SER A 459 -1.24 22.99 15.10
N SER A 460 -1.99 22.94 14.00
CA SER A 460 -3.21 23.73 13.81
C SER A 460 -4.31 23.37 14.82
N LEU A 461 -4.17 22.27 15.56
CA LEU A 461 -5.09 21.91 16.64
C LEU A 461 -4.96 22.87 17.83
N TYR A 462 -3.80 23.53 17.98
CA TYR A 462 -3.56 24.46 19.09
C TYR A 462 -4.50 25.66 19.10
N ASP A 463 -4.95 26.10 17.93
CA ASP A 463 -5.88 27.21 17.77
C ASP A 463 -7.35 26.74 17.82
N LYS A 464 -7.60 25.43 17.76
CA LYS A 464 -8.95 24.82 17.73
C LYS A 464 -9.40 24.30 19.09
N TYR A 465 -8.48 23.88 19.93
CA TYR A 465 -8.76 23.24 21.22
C TYR A 465 -8.23 24.08 22.37
N ASP A 466 -8.88 23.98 23.53
CA ASP A 466 -8.40 24.60 24.75
C ASP A 466 -6.99 24.10 25.12
N LYS A 467 -6.18 24.96 25.74
CA LYS A 467 -4.77 24.63 26.09
C LYS A 467 -4.59 23.43 27.02
N ASN A 468 -5.66 23.05 27.73
CA ASN A 468 -5.70 21.93 28.65
C ASN A 468 -6.48 20.73 28.08
N ASP A 469 -6.97 20.82 26.84
CA ASP A 469 -7.70 19.74 26.19
C ASP A 469 -6.77 18.52 25.99
N PRO A 470 -7.25 17.29 26.26
CA PRO A 470 -6.50 16.05 26.01
C PRO A 470 -5.93 15.94 24.60
N VAL A 471 -6.59 16.51 23.58
CA VAL A 471 -6.09 16.55 22.20
C VAL A 471 -4.69 17.18 22.10
N LEU A 472 -4.38 18.14 22.97
CA LEU A 472 -3.08 18.82 22.99
C LEU A 472 -2.15 18.29 24.09
N ARG A 473 -2.70 17.88 25.24
CA ARG A 473 -1.93 17.54 26.44
C ARG A 473 -1.69 16.05 26.64
N ASP A 474 -2.65 15.23 26.23
CA ASP A 474 -2.57 13.79 26.36
C ASP A 474 -3.14 13.09 25.11
N PRO A 475 -2.40 13.12 23.99
CA PRO A 475 -2.88 12.50 22.75
C PRO A 475 -3.15 11.00 22.87
N ARG A 476 -2.55 10.32 23.85
CA ARG A 476 -2.74 8.89 24.10
C ARG A 476 -4.18 8.58 24.54
N SER A 477 -4.75 9.34 25.49
CA SER A 477 -6.14 9.12 25.89
C SER A 477 -7.15 9.38 24.77
N VAL A 478 -6.80 10.20 23.77
CA VAL A 478 -7.61 10.34 22.55
C VAL A 478 -7.45 9.12 21.65
N SER A 479 -6.24 8.58 21.52
CA SER A 479 -5.98 7.36 20.76
C SER A 479 -6.62 6.11 21.37
N ASP A 480 -6.72 6.05 22.70
CA ASP A 480 -7.37 4.97 23.43
C ASP A 480 -8.89 4.89 23.17
N LYS A 481 -9.50 5.98 22.66
CA LYS A 481 -10.91 5.97 22.19
C LYS A 481 -11.10 5.23 20.87
N GLY A 482 -10.02 4.80 20.22
CA GLY A 482 -10.02 4.00 19.02
C GLY A 482 -9.50 4.71 17.77
N TRP A 483 -9.32 3.93 16.71
CA TRP A 483 -8.71 4.37 15.45
C TRP A 483 -9.47 5.52 14.79
N GLN A 484 -10.82 5.48 14.81
CA GLN A 484 -11.62 6.49 14.13
C GLN A 484 -11.45 7.89 14.73
N TYR A 485 -11.32 7.98 16.06
CA TYR A 485 -11.00 9.24 16.76
C TYR A 485 -9.59 9.70 16.42
N THR A 486 -8.61 8.79 16.49
CA THR A 486 -7.21 9.10 16.13
C THR A 486 -7.11 9.67 14.71
N LYS A 487 -7.75 9.00 13.75
CA LYS A 487 -7.75 9.39 12.34
C LYS A 487 -8.39 10.76 12.17
N SER A 488 -9.61 10.93 12.66
CA SER A 488 -10.35 12.18 12.54
C SER A 488 -9.56 13.35 13.15
N THR A 489 -9.09 13.22 14.38
CA THR A 489 -8.42 14.32 15.09
C THR A 489 -7.02 14.59 14.53
N TYR A 490 -6.16 13.58 14.44
CA TYR A 490 -4.73 13.78 14.22
C TYR A 490 -4.28 13.59 12.77
N LEU A 491 -5.03 12.84 11.96
CA LEU A 491 -4.68 12.58 10.56
C LEU A 491 -5.46 13.46 9.59
N ASP A 492 -6.72 13.75 9.87
CA ASP A 492 -7.60 14.48 8.94
C ASP A 492 -7.68 15.97 9.28
N ASN A 493 -7.71 16.34 10.56
CA ASN A 493 -8.00 17.71 11.01
C ASN A 493 -6.79 18.54 11.49
N GLN A 494 -5.57 18.05 11.25
CA GLN A 494 -4.32 18.64 11.72
C GLN A 494 -3.40 19.02 10.55
N ASN A 495 -2.92 20.26 10.57
CA ASN A 495 -1.83 20.76 9.74
C ASN A 495 -0.66 21.20 10.63
N VAL A 496 0.53 21.37 10.03
CA VAL A 496 1.77 21.65 10.75
C VAL A 496 2.32 23.01 10.36
N ARG A 497 2.67 23.82 11.33
CA ARG A 497 3.52 25.01 11.18
C ARG A 497 4.84 24.75 11.89
N LEU A 498 5.89 24.44 11.13
CA LEU A 498 7.18 24.05 11.70
C LEU A 498 7.83 25.20 12.46
N ASN A 499 8.33 24.91 13.65
CA ASN A 499 9.30 25.74 14.36
C ASN A 499 10.65 25.63 13.64
N LEU A 500 10.90 26.61 12.78
CA LEU A 500 12.08 26.68 11.92
C LEU A 500 13.40 26.59 12.70
N GLY A 501 13.54 27.23 13.86
CA GLY A 501 14.76 27.15 14.67
C GLY A 501 15.05 25.74 15.22
N ARG A 502 14.01 25.01 15.64
CA ARG A 502 14.14 23.59 16.05
C ARG A 502 14.42 22.69 14.84
N PHE A 503 13.71 22.91 13.74
CA PHE A 503 13.83 22.09 12.53
C PHE A 503 15.20 22.27 11.85
N GLN A 504 15.75 23.49 11.85
CA GLN A 504 17.07 23.81 11.30
C GLN A 504 18.17 22.93 11.88
N ARG A 505 18.13 22.62 13.18
CA ARG A 505 19.10 21.72 13.83
C ARG A 505 19.07 20.31 13.23
N ARG A 506 17.89 19.83 12.85
CA ARG A 506 17.73 18.52 12.19
C ARG A 506 18.25 18.56 10.75
N LEU A 507 17.94 19.64 10.02
CA LEU A 507 18.45 19.86 8.66
C LEU A 507 19.98 19.96 8.61
N LEU A 508 20.60 20.72 9.51
CA LEU A 508 22.07 20.84 9.58
C LEU A 508 22.73 19.49 9.85
N ARG A 509 22.14 18.65 10.71
CA ARG A 509 22.63 17.29 10.95
C ARG A 509 22.52 16.42 9.69
N ALA A 510 21.39 16.51 8.98
CA ALA A 510 21.20 15.80 7.71
C ALA A 510 22.16 16.29 6.62
N TYR A 511 22.42 17.61 6.56
CA TYR A 511 23.33 18.24 5.61
C TYR A 511 24.75 17.76 5.82
N ARG A 512 25.30 17.91 7.03
CA ARG A 512 26.69 17.49 7.34
C ARG A 512 26.93 16.03 6.98
N TYR A 513 26.00 15.16 7.33
CA TYR A 513 26.07 13.74 7.00
C TYR A 513 26.02 13.48 5.47
N SER A 514 25.08 14.11 4.78
CA SER A 514 24.89 13.91 3.34
C SER A 514 26.02 14.53 2.51
N PHE A 515 26.50 15.71 2.90
CA PHE A 515 27.58 16.43 2.26
C PHE A 515 28.90 15.66 2.34
N ALA A 516 29.24 15.14 3.52
CA ALA A 516 30.42 14.28 3.69
C ALA A 516 30.32 13.02 2.81
N LYS A 517 29.15 12.35 2.79
CA LYS A 517 28.91 11.16 1.97
C LYS A 517 29.06 11.44 0.47
N VAL A 518 28.48 12.52 -0.03
CA VAL A 518 28.50 12.87 -1.46
C VAL A 518 29.91 13.21 -1.92
N ASN A 519 30.64 14.02 -1.16
CA ASN A 519 31.96 14.50 -1.58
C ASN A 519 33.08 13.48 -1.30
N THR A 520 32.95 12.59 -0.32
CA THR A 520 33.87 11.45 -0.16
C THR A 520 33.74 10.46 -1.32
N ARG A 521 32.50 10.17 -1.76
CA ARG A 521 32.25 9.31 -2.93
C ARG A 521 32.76 9.94 -4.23
N TYR A 522 32.61 11.26 -4.38
CA TYR A 522 33.11 11.96 -5.55
C TYR A 522 34.64 11.84 -5.66
N HIS A 523 35.37 12.06 -4.56
CA HIS A 523 36.84 11.92 -4.55
C HIS A 523 37.32 10.51 -4.91
N LEU A 524 36.60 9.46 -4.48
CA LEU A 524 36.93 8.06 -4.83
C LEU A 524 36.57 7.68 -6.26
N GLN A 525 35.68 8.42 -6.94
CA GLN A 525 35.28 8.18 -8.33
C GLN A 525 36.05 9.05 -9.33
N SER A 526 36.74 10.09 -8.85
CA SER A 526 37.57 10.99 -9.65
C SER A 526 39.06 10.61 -9.66
N GLN A 527 39.43 9.56 -8.91
CA GLN A 527 40.70 8.84 -9.02
C GLN A 527 40.47 7.61 -9.89
#